data_AF-A0A0Q8DNN5-F1
#
_entry.id   AF-A0A0Q8DNN5-F1
#
_cell.length_a   1.000
_cell.length_b   1.000
_cell.length_c   1.000
_cell.angle_alpha   90.00
_cell.angle_beta   90.00
_cell.angle_gamma   90.00
#
_symmetry.space_group_name_H-M   'P 1'
#
loop_
_entity.id
_entity.type
_entity.pdbx_description
1 polymer ?
#
loop_
_entity_poly.entity_id
_entity_poly.type
_entity_poly.pdbx_seq_one_letter_code
_entity_poly.pdbx_strand_id
1 'polypeptide(L)' 'MGVDTDTETDTDTGTDDTYCETPGPIAPDPSGGAAEGPPYAECVLCREPTEFPESTKGATLCPVCAWQEAGRTACSG' A
#
# COMPACT_ATOMS: atom_id res chain seq x y z
N MET A 1 25.58 37.49 -20.91
CA MET A 1 24.29 37.92 -20.36
C MET A 1 23.86 36.79 -19.47
N GLY A 2 24.12 36.93 -18.16
CA GLY A 2 24.01 35.86 -17.18
C GLY A 2 22.55 35.57 -16.89
N VAL A 3 22.24 34.30 -16.67
CA VAL A 3 21.00 33.91 -16.01
C VAL A 3 21.31 33.94 -14.53
N ASP A 4 20.77 34.94 -13.84
CA ASP A 4 20.76 34.98 -12.39
C ASP A 4 19.82 33.84 -11.94
N THR A 5 20.43 32.71 -11.57
CA THR A 5 19.74 31.64 -10.85
C THR A 5 19.44 32.21 -9.46
N ASP A 6 18.23 32.75 -9.27
CA ASP A 6 17.71 33.02 -7.94
C ASP A 6 17.77 31.71 -7.13
N THR A 7 18.82 31.62 -6.32
CA THR A 7 18.99 30.61 -5.30
C THR A 7 18.05 31.03 -4.19
N GLU A 8 16.78 30.69 -4.35
CA GLU A 8 15.79 30.74 -3.29
C GLU A 8 16.24 29.73 -2.25
N THR A 9 17.02 30.22 -1.28
CA THR A 9 17.27 29.50 -0.05
C THR A 9 15.99 29.55 0.76
N ASP A 10 15.03 28.68 0.41
CA ASP A 10 13.98 28.32 1.35
C ASP A 10 14.67 27.58 2.48
N THR A 11 14.99 28.36 3.52
CA THR A 11 15.32 27.82 4.83
C THR A 11 14.02 27.25 5.38
N ASP A 12 13.63 26.06 4.94
CA ASP A 12 12.72 25.21 5.68
C ASP A 12 13.49 24.67 6.89
N THR A 13 13.45 25.42 7.98
CA THR A 13 13.67 24.84 9.30
C THR A 13 12.35 24.18 9.70
N GLY A 14 12.07 23.00 9.13
CA GLY A 14 10.72 22.44 9.17
C GLY A 14 10.60 20.97 8.83
N THR A 15 11.58 20.12 9.13
CA THR A 15 11.34 18.66 9.25
C THR A 15 10.94 17.97 7.92
N ASP A 16 11.67 18.22 6.84
CA ASP A 16 11.42 17.57 5.54
C ASP A 16 11.60 16.03 5.60
N ASP A 17 12.51 15.53 6.45
CA ASP A 17 12.71 14.09 6.67
C ASP A 17 11.49 13.38 7.31
N THR A 18 10.51 14.11 7.85
CA THR A 18 9.28 13.51 8.40
C THR A 18 8.14 13.47 7.38
N TYR A 19 8.21 14.25 6.30
CA TYR A 19 7.16 14.23 5.29
C TYR A 19 7.37 13.03 4.36
N CYS A 20 6.44 12.07 4.44
CA CYS A 20 6.48 10.75 3.78
C CYS A 20 7.51 9.74 4.32
N GLU A 21 8.02 9.91 5.54
CA GLU A 21 8.80 8.84 6.21
C GLU A 21 7.95 7.56 6.23
N THR A 22 8.35 6.58 5.42
CA THR A 22 7.70 5.28 5.38
C THR A 22 8.06 4.58 6.69
N PRO A 23 7.06 4.19 7.51
CA PRO A 23 7.35 3.40 8.71
C PRO A 23 8.19 2.19 8.28
N GLY A 24 9.31 1.97 8.97
CA GLY A 24 10.12 0.78 8.75
C GLY A 24 9.23 -0.47 8.77
N PRO A 25 9.59 -1.54 8.03
CA PRO A 25 8.74 -2.70 7.84
C PRO A 25 8.19 -3.19 9.18
N ILE A 26 6.89 -3.00 9.38
CA ILE A 26 6.20 -3.49 10.57
C ILE A 26 6.10 -5.00 10.38
N ALA A 27 6.86 -5.74 11.18
CA ALA A 27 6.71 -7.19 11.21
C ALA A 27 5.23 -7.50 11.51
N PRO A 28 4.58 -8.38 10.74
CA PRO A 28 3.21 -8.76 11.02
C PRO A 28 3.14 -9.27 12.46
N ASP A 29 2.20 -8.73 13.23
CA ASP A 29 1.98 -9.17 14.61
C ASP A 29 1.61 -10.66 14.58
N PRO A 30 2.40 -11.56 15.21
CA PRO A 30 2.10 -12.99 15.19
C PRO A 30 0.85 -13.34 16.03
N SER A 31 0.37 -12.40 16.83
CA SER A 31 -0.89 -12.46 17.59
C SER A 31 -2.07 -11.86 16.82
N GLY A 32 -1.86 -11.35 15.60
CA GLY A 32 -2.85 -11.30 14.53
C GLY A 32 -3.19 -12.73 14.12
N GLY A 33 -3.72 -13.51 15.06
CA GLY A 33 -4.17 -14.87 14.83
C GLY A 33 -5.05 -14.89 13.61
N ALA A 34 -5.05 -16.00 12.87
CA ALA A 34 -6.07 -16.30 11.89
C ALA A 34 -7.41 -15.85 12.50
N ALA A 35 -7.94 -14.72 12.02
CA ALA A 35 -9.03 -14.07 12.73
C ALA A 35 -10.12 -15.13 12.90
N GLU A 36 -10.74 -15.19 14.08
CA GLU A 36 -11.70 -16.21 14.49
C GLU A 36 -12.97 -16.31 13.60
N GLY A 37 -12.93 -15.73 12.39
CA GLY A 37 -13.89 -15.91 11.32
C GLY A 37 -13.69 -17.20 10.52
N PRO A 38 -14.60 -17.47 9.56
CA PRO A 38 -14.46 -18.57 8.62
C PRO A 38 -13.10 -18.49 7.90
N PRO A 39 -12.56 -19.61 7.40
CA PRO A 39 -11.34 -19.56 6.61
C PRO A 39 -11.50 -18.54 5.47
N TYR A 40 -10.58 -17.58 5.45
CA TYR A 40 -10.55 -16.55 4.43
C TYR A 40 -10.15 -17.17 3.09
N ALA A 41 -10.72 -16.67 2.00
CA ALA A 41 -10.28 -17.09 0.67
C ALA A 41 -8.81 -16.71 0.47
N GLU A 42 -8.04 -17.53 -0.25
CA GLU A 42 -6.67 -17.21 -0.64
C GLU A 42 -6.65 -16.33 -1.90
N CYS A 43 -5.75 -15.34 -1.92
CA CYS A 43 -5.51 -14.52 -3.11
C CYS A 43 -4.92 -15.36 -4.25
N VAL A 44 -5.48 -15.27 -5.46
CA VAL A 44 -5.00 -16.06 -6.61
C VAL A 44 -3.63 -15.63 -7.14
N LEU A 45 -3.14 -14.45 -6.76
CA LEU A 45 -1.85 -13.91 -7.22
C LEU A 45 -0.72 -14.18 -6.23
N CYS A 46 -0.94 -13.92 -4.94
CA CYS A 46 0.11 -13.97 -3.91
C CYS A 46 -0.12 -15.04 -2.83
N ARG A 47 -1.30 -15.70 -2.83
CA ARG A 47 -1.70 -16.74 -1.86
C ARG A 47 -1.85 -16.27 -0.42
N GLU A 48 -1.77 -14.97 -0.15
CA GLU A 48 -2.13 -14.43 1.17
C GLU A 48 -3.66 -14.46 1.40
N PRO A 49 -4.12 -14.55 2.66
CA PRO A 49 -5.53 -14.46 2.99
C PRO A 49 -6.16 -13.15 2.51
N THR A 50 -7.38 -13.24 1.99
CA THR A 50 -8.21 -12.06 1.69
C THR A 50 -8.98 -11.59 2.93
N GLU A 51 -9.66 -10.44 2.84
CA GLU A 51 -10.62 -10.00 3.87
C GLU A 51 -11.97 -10.74 3.79
N PHE A 52 -12.18 -11.55 2.75
CA PHE A 52 -13.45 -12.21 2.45
C PHE A 52 -13.43 -13.67 2.89
N PRO A 53 -14.49 -14.17 3.56
CA PRO A 53 -14.66 -15.60 3.81
C PRO A 53 -14.65 -16.41 2.51
N GLU A 54 -14.16 -17.66 2.54
CA GLU A 54 -14.17 -18.60 1.40
C GLU A 54 -15.56 -18.79 0.76
N SER A 55 -16.62 -18.57 1.54
CA SER A 55 -18.01 -18.65 1.08
C SER A 55 -18.43 -17.48 0.17
N THR A 56 -17.64 -16.41 0.11
CA THR A 56 -17.91 -15.22 -0.68
C THR A 56 -17.55 -15.46 -2.15
N LYS A 57 -18.57 -15.64 -2.99
CA LYS A 57 -18.36 -15.84 -4.43
C LYS A 57 -17.84 -14.57 -5.10
N GLY A 58 -16.76 -14.68 -5.87
CA GLY A 58 -16.24 -13.63 -6.75
C GLY A 58 -15.13 -12.76 -6.17
N ALA A 59 -14.85 -12.84 -4.86
CA ALA A 59 -13.71 -12.17 -4.26
C ALA A 59 -12.47 -13.08 -4.30
N THR A 60 -11.52 -12.78 -5.19
CA THR A 60 -10.33 -13.64 -5.44
C THR A 60 -8.99 -12.92 -5.20
N LEU A 61 -9.02 -11.62 -4.92
CA LEU A 61 -7.82 -10.80 -4.71
C LEU A 61 -7.79 -10.26 -3.28
N CYS A 62 -6.62 -10.25 -2.66
CA CYS A 62 -6.41 -9.52 -1.41
C CYS A 62 -6.51 -8.00 -1.66
N PRO A 63 -6.73 -7.18 -0.62
CA PRO A 63 -6.86 -5.73 -0.76
C PRO A 63 -5.69 -5.08 -1.53
N VAL A 64 -4.47 -5.58 -1.32
CA VAL A 64 -3.27 -5.11 -2.01
C VAL A 64 -3.33 -5.43 -3.51
N CYS A 65 -3.61 -6.67 -3.88
CA CYS A 65 -3.69 -7.03 -5.30
C CYS A 65 -4.84 -6.29 -6.01
N ALA A 66 -5.98 -6.08 -5.33
CA ALA A 66 -7.11 -5.37 -5.90
C ALA A 66 -6.78 -3.90 -6.25
N TRP A 67 -6.08 -3.17 -5.37
CA TRP A 67 -5.71 -1.78 -5.66
C TRP A 67 -4.67 -1.67 -6.79
N GLN A 68 -3.73 -2.62 -6.86
CA GLN A 68 -2.71 -2.66 -7.91
C GLN A 68 -3.33 -2.85 -9.29
N GLU A 69 -4.29 -3.78 -9.42
CA GLU A 69 -4.99 -4.00 -10.68
C GLU A 69 -5.84 -2.78 -11.08
N ALA A 70 -6.52 -2.14 -10.10
CA ALA A 70 -7.24 -0.89 -10.35
C ALA A 70 -6.31 0.22 -10.89
N GLY A 71 -5.15 0.43 -10.27
CA GLY A 71 -4.16 1.42 -10.71
C GLY A 71 -3.60 1.15 -12.11
N ARG A 72 -3.36 -0.13 -12.45
CA ARG A 72 -2.92 -0.53 -13.80
C ARG A 72 -3.96 -0.16 -14.85
N THR A 73 -5.23 -0.50 -14.60
CA THR A 73 -6.31 -0.18 -15.55
C THR A 73 -6.58 1.32 -15.67
N ALA A 74 -6.37 2.09 -14.60
CA ALA A 74 -6.55 3.53 -14.61
C ALA A 74 -5.52 4.25 -15.50
N CYS A 75 -4.32 3.70 -15.65
CA CYS A 75 -3.20 4.31 -16.36
C CYS A 75 -2.88 3.68 -17.73
N SER A 76 -3.67 2.69 -18.18
CA SER A 76 -3.46 2.00 -19.46
C SER A 76 -4.35 2.53 -20.60
N GLY A 77 -4.80 3.79 -20.49
CA GLY A 77 -5.65 4.48 -21.47
C GLY A 77 -4.90 4.98 -22.69
#